data_AF-G7W6S3-F1
#
_entry.id   AF-G7W6S3-F1
#
_cell.length_a   1.000
_cell.length_b   1.000
_cell.length_c   1.000
_cell.angle_alpha   90.00
_cell.angle_beta   90.00
_cell.angle_gamma   90.00
#
_symmetry.space_group_name_H-M   'P 1'
#
loop_
_entity.id
_entity.type
_entity.pdbx_description
1 polymer ?
#
loop_
_entity_poly.entity_id
_entity_poly.type
_entity_poly.pdbx_seq_one_letter_code
_entity_poly.pdbx_strand_id
1 'polypeptide(L)' 'MRLLQRDDMPAINKLIKEFIVCNEIQSAESIPILFLNYLRNNNIKIEDGKLINELFDVIGNKIS' A
#
# COMPACT_ATOMS: atom_id res chain seq x y z
N MET A 1 7.26 7.91 12.81
CA MET A 1 6.17 7.74 11.82
C MET A 1 6.56 8.47 10.55
N ARG A 2 6.66 7.78 9.41
CA ARG A 2 6.97 8.38 8.12
C ARG A 2 5.67 8.73 7.41
N LEU A 3 5.48 9.99 7.07
CA LEU A 3 4.35 10.44 6.25
C LEU A 3 4.74 10.30 4.77
N LEU A 4 3.88 9.67 3.98
CA LEU A 4 4.00 9.63 2.52
C LEU A 4 2.86 10.45 1.91
N GLN A 5 3.23 11.32 0.98
CA GLN A 5 2.31 12.13 0.21
C GLN A 5 2.39 11.75 -1.27
N ARG A 6 1.52 12.33 -2.09
CA ARG A 6 1.50 12.06 -3.53
C ARG A 6 2.83 12.37 -4.21
N ASP A 7 3.58 13.35 -3.73
CA ASP A 7 4.89 13.68 -4.28
C ASP A 7 5.95 12.60 -4.01
N ASP A 8 5.69 11.68 -3.07
CA ASP A 8 6.56 10.56 -2.72
C ASP A 8 6.31 9.30 -3.57
N MET A 9 5.78 9.42 -4.79
CA MET A 9 5.51 8.27 -5.67
C MET A 9 6.67 7.26 -5.79
N PRO A 10 7.94 7.66 -5.88
CA PRO A 10 9.05 6.70 -5.89
C PRO A 10 9.11 5.84 -4.62
N ALA A 11 8.89 6.44 -3.45
CA ALA A 11 8.88 5.73 -2.17
C ALA A 11 7.63 4.85 -2.03
N ILE A 12 6.47 5.35 -2.49
CA ILE A 12 5.21 4.59 -2.51
C ILE A 12 5.33 3.36 -3.41
N ASN A 13 5.92 3.50 -4.60
CA ASN A 13 6.14 2.38 -5.51
C ASN A 13 7.07 1.32 -4.92
N LYS A 14 8.11 1.74 -4.19
CA LYS A 14 8.98 0.82 -3.46
C LYS A 14 8.20 0.08 -2.38
N LEU A 15 7.42 0.82 -1.59
CA LEU A 15 6.59 0.27 -0.52
C LEU A 15 5.58 -0.75 -1.04
N ILE A 16 4.92 -0.48 -2.17
CA ILE A 16 3.99 -1.44 -2.79
C ILE A 16 4.71 -2.74 -3.18
N LYS A 17 5.91 -2.65 -3.78
CA LYS A 17 6.69 -3.84 -4.13
C LYS A 17 7.06 -4.65 -2.89
N GLU A 18 7.54 -3.98 -1.84
CA GLU A 18 7.85 -4.62 -0.56
C GLU A 18 6.61 -5.26 0.07
N PHE A 19 5.47 -4.58 0.03
CA PHE A 19 4.19 -5.11 0.49
C PHE A 19 3.80 -6.39 -0.24
N ILE A 20 3.84 -6.39 -1.58
CA ILE A 20 3.46 -7.56 -2.40
C ILE A 20 4.41 -8.74 -2.16
N VAL A 21 5.71 -8.49 -2.01
CA VAL A 21 6.70 -9.55 -1.77
C VAL A 21 6.58 -10.13 -0.36
N CYS A 22 6.32 -9.29 0.64
CA CYS A 22 6.28 -9.71 2.04
C CYS A 22 4.93 -10.27 2.50
N ASN A 23 3.86 -10.10 1.73
CA ASN A 23 2.52 -10.54 2.11
C ASN A 23 1.97 -11.54 1.09
N GLU A 24 1.51 -12.69 1.54
CA GLU A 24 0.77 -13.64 0.72
C GLU A 24 -0.65 -13.12 0.48
N ILE A 25 -0.87 -12.45 -0.66
CA ILE A 25 -2.17 -11.86 -0.99
C ILE A 25 -3.01 -12.95 -1.68
N GLN A 26 -3.91 -13.54 -0.89
CA GLN A 26 -4.77 -14.64 -1.34
C GLN A 26 -6.03 -14.17 -2.10
N SER A 27 -6.45 -12.91 -1.92
CA SER A 27 -7.63 -12.33 -2.56
C SER A 27 -7.46 -10.82 -2.71
N ALA A 28 -8.04 -10.24 -3.78
CA ALA A 28 -8.08 -8.80 -3.95
C ALA A 28 -8.86 -8.10 -2.80
N GLU A 29 -9.85 -8.78 -2.23
CA GLU A 29 -10.67 -8.26 -1.13
C GLU A 29 -9.87 -8.10 0.18
N SER A 30 -8.77 -8.83 0.35
CA SER A 30 -7.92 -8.72 1.54
C SER A 30 -6.88 -7.60 1.45
N ILE A 31 -6.66 -7.03 0.25
CA ILE A 31 -5.66 -5.97 0.01
C ILE A 31 -5.84 -4.78 0.96
N PRO A 32 -7.04 -4.20 1.15
CA PRO A 32 -7.16 -3.00 1.97
C PRO A 32 -6.71 -3.25 3.42
N ILE A 33 -7.14 -4.37 4.01
CA ILE A 33 -6.81 -4.72 5.39
C ILE A 33 -5.32 -5.05 5.53
N LEU A 34 -4.78 -5.86 4.61
CA LEU A 34 -3.36 -6.25 4.63
C LEU A 34 -2.45 -5.03 4.44
N PHE A 35 -2.78 -4.15 3.50
CA PHE A 35 -1.99 -2.96 3.22
C PHE A 35 -2.01 -1.97 4.39
N LEU A 36 -3.19 -1.70 4.98
CA LEU A 36 -3.28 -0.83 6.15
C LEU A 36 -2.52 -1.40 7.37
N ASN A 37 -2.58 -2.71 7.58
CA ASN A 37 -1.79 -3.38 8.62
C ASN A 37 -0.28 -3.27 8.33
N TYR A 38 0.13 -3.45 7.08
CA TYR A 38 1.52 -3.29 6.66
C TYR A 38 2.03 -1.86 6.91
N LEU A 39 1.25 -0.83 6.55
CA LEU A 39 1.57 0.57 6.82
C LEU A 39 1.74 0.81 8.33
N ARG A 40 0.81 0.30 9.15
CA ARG A 40 0.87 0.41 10.61
C ARG A 40 2.13 -0.25 11.17
N ASN A 41 2.44 -1.48 10.75
CA ASN A 41 3.60 -2.24 11.22
C ASN A 41 4.93 -1.58 10.86
N ASN A 42 4.99 -0.87 9.72
CA ASN A 42 6.17 -0.12 9.30
C ASN A 42 6.19 1.34 9.78
N ASN A 43 5.22 1.74 10.61
CA ASN A 43 5.08 3.11 11.11
C ASN A 43 4.99 4.16 9.98
N ILE A 44 4.25 3.83 8.92
CA ILE A 44 4.03 4.64 7.72
C ILE A 44 2.59 5.13 7.70
N LYS A 45 2.39 6.40 7.34
CA LYS A 45 1.07 7.02 7.25
C LYS A 45 0.88 7.63 5.87
N ILE A 46 -0.32 7.46 5.31
CA ILE A 46 -0.81 8.19 4.14
C ILE A 46 -2.11 8.86 4.60
N GLU A 47 -2.18 10.19 4.54
CA GLU A 47 -3.35 10.95 5.01
C GLU A 47 -4.34 11.26 3.88
N ASP A 48 -3.87 11.23 2.64
CA ASP A 48 -4.71 11.39 1.46
C ASP A 48 -5.51 10.11 1.21
N GLY A 49 -6.81 10.17 1.54
CA GLY A 49 -7.74 9.06 1.32
C GLY A 49 -7.95 8.71 -0.16
N LYS A 50 -7.82 9.68 -1.08
CA LYS A 50 -7.89 9.40 -2.52
C LYS A 50 -6.67 8.62 -2.96
N LEU A 51 -5.49 9.05 -2.53
CA LEU A 51 -4.24 8.34 -2.79
C LEU A 51 -4.32 6.91 -2.26
N ILE A 52 -4.76 6.69 -1.02
CA ILE A 52 -4.93 5.34 -0.47
C ILE A 52 -5.78 4.44 -1.37
N ASN A 53 -6.94 4.94 -1.84
CA ASN A 53 -7.82 4.16 -2.70
C ASN A 53 -7.17 3.82 -4.04
N GLU A 54 -6.50 4.79 -4.67
CA GLU A 54 -5.73 4.55 -5.90
C GLU A 54 -4.64 3.49 -5.68
N LEU A 55 -3.99 3.48 -4.52
CA LEU A 55 -2.99 2.45 -4.21
C LEU A 55 -3.61 1.06 -4.07
N PHE A 56 -4.82 0.93 -3.53
CA PHE A 56 -5.52 -0.36 -3.51
C PHE A 56 -5.77 -0.88 -4.93
N ASP A 57 -6.22 -0.02 -5.84
CA ASP A 57 -6.43 -0.39 -7.25
C ASP A 57 -5.11 -0.78 -7.92
N VAL A 58 -4.03 -0.02 -7.69
CA VAL A 58 -2.69 -0.32 -8.24
C VAL A 58 -2.17 -1.66 -7.72
N ILE A 59 -2.37 -1.95 -6.44
CA ILE A 59 -1.96 -3.23 -5.83
C ILE A 59 -2.80 -4.36 -6.43
N GLY A 60 -4.12 -4.21 -6.51
CA GLY A 60 -5.03 -5.21 -7.09
C GLY A 60 -4.67 -5.57 -8.54
N ASN A 61 -4.42 -4.56 -9.37
CA ASN A 61 -4.00 -4.72 -10.76
C ASN A 61 -2.61 -5.37 -10.93
N LYS A 62 -1.75 -5.36 -9.89
CA LYS A 62 -0.43 -5.98 -9.94
C LYS A 62 -0.43 -7.45 -9.55
N ILE A 63 -1.50 -7.91 -8.90
CA ILE A 63 -1.62 -9.27 -8.35
C ILE A 63 -2.57 -10.12 -9.19
N SER A 64 -3.48 -9.48 -9.94
CA SER A 64 -4.31 -10.12 -10.98
C SER A 64 -3.49 -10.43 -12.23
#